data_AF-A0A969CVJ1-F1
#
_entry.id   AF-A0A969CVJ1-F1
#
_cell.length_a   1.000
_cell.length_b   1.000
_cell.length_c   1.000
_cell.angle_alpha   90.00
_cell.angle_beta   90.00
_cell.angle_gamma   90.00
#
_symmetry.space_group_name_H-M   'P 1'
#
loop_
_entity.id
_entity.type
_entity.pdbx_description
1 polymer ?
#
loop_
_entity_poly.entity_id
_entity_poly.type
_entity_poly.pdbx_seq_one_letter_code
_entity_poly.pdbx_strand_id
1 'polypeptide(L)' 'MKVFCPLSGSNNNVLIDRVKISDLLKIYNKLLKSDIASEFGNTQELTFYHCLDSDLFFFIQ' A
#
# COMPACT_ATOMS: atom_id res chain seq x y z
N MET A 1 -8.84 -13.11 -6.11
CA MET A 1 -8.29 -12.12 -7.06
C MET A 1 -6.78 -12.28 -7.06
N LYS A 2 -6.12 -12.36 -8.22
CA LYS A 2 -4.65 -12.46 -8.29
C LYS A 2 -4.06 -11.05 -8.36
N VAL A 3 -3.07 -10.78 -7.52
CA VAL A 3 -2.29 -9.54 -7.57
C VAL A 3 -1.14 -9.74 -8.53
N PHE A 4 -0.93 -8.78 -9.42
CA PHE A 4 0.15 -8.79 -10.40
C PHE A 4 1.12 -7.64 -10.10
N CYS A 5 2.41 -7.95 -10.15
CA CYS A 5 3.48 -6.98 -10.00
C CYS A 5 3.39 -5.96 -11.15
N PRO A 6 3.38 -4.64 -10.85
CA PRO A 6 3.22 -3.62 -11.87
C PRO A 6 4.42 -3.52 -12.82
N LEU A 7 5.60 -3.99 -12.41
CA LEU A 7 6.80 -3.94 -13.23
C LEU A 7 6.96 -5.16 -14.14
N SER A 8 6.77 -6.36 -13.60
CA SER A 8 7.03 -7.62 -14.32
C SER A 8 5.78 -8.33 -14.82
N GLY A 9 4.58 -7.95 -14.36
CA GLY A 9 3.36 -8.70 -14.59
C GLY A 9 3.32 -10.07 -13.90
N SER A 10 4.31 -10.40 -13.06
CA SER A 10 4.33 -11.66 -12.30
C SER A 10 3.28 -11.65 -11.18
N ASN A 11 2.73 -12.82 -10.86
CA ASN A 11 1.88 -13.01 -9.68
C ASN A 11 2.62 -13.68 -8.50
N ASN A 12 3.94 -13.84 -8.59
CA ASN A 12 4.79 -14.37 -7.53
C ASN A 12 5.05 -13.30 -6.46
N ASN A 13 3.96 -12.89 -5.79
CA ASN A 13 3.92 -11.80 -4.84
C ASN A 13 3.73 -12.36 -3.42
N VAL A 14 4.55 -11.89 -2.49
CA VAL A 14 4.42 -12.15 -1.06
C VAL A 14 3.77 -10.95 -0.40
N LEU A 15 2.70 -11.19 0.35
CA LEU A 15 2.08 -10.17 1.20
C LEU A 15 3.04 -9.85 2.36
N ILE A 16 3.44 -8.59 2.47
CA ILE A 16 4.30 -8.11 3.56
C ILE A 16 3.46 -7.53 4.69
N ASP A 17 2.52 -6.64 4.37
CA ASP A 17 1.72 -5.97 5.39
C ASP A 17 0.38 -5.44 4.86
N ARG A 18 -0.51 -5.09 5.79
CA ARG A 18 -1.78 -4.39 5.55
C ARG A 18 -1.85 -3.15 6.43
N VAL A 19 -1.83 -1.99 5.78
CA VAL A 19 -1.82 -0.69 6.44
C VAL A 19 -3.21 -0.10 6.41
N LYS A 20 -3.81 0.14 7.57
CA LYS A 20 -5.06 0.87 7.68
C LYS A 20 -4.81 2.35 7.39
N ILE A 21 -5.57 2.91 6.43
CA ILE A 21 -5.48 4.33 6.10
C ILE A 21 -5.75 5.20 7.32
N SER A 22 -6.72 4.81 8.17
CA SER A 22 -7.02 5.53 9.40
C SER A 22 -5.82 5.74 10.32
N ASP A 23 -4.90 4.77 10.37
CA ASP A 23 -3.72 4.86 11.22
C ASP A 23 -2.63 5.70 10.55
N LEU A 24 -2.51 5.62 9.22
CA LEU A 24 -1.65 6.52 8.43
C LEU A 24 -2.07 7.99 8.61
N LEU A 25 -3.37 8.29 8.51
CA LEU A 25 -3.91 9.64 8.71
C LEU A 25 -3.58 10.19 10.09
N LYS A 26 -3.75 9.38 11.15
CA LYS A 26 -3.40 9.77 12.52
C LYS A 26 -1.92 10.11 12.64
N ILE A 27 -1.04 9.30 12.04
CA ILE A 27 0.42 9.50 12.11
C ILE A 27 0.82 10.79 11.36
N TYR A 28 0.31 10.99 10.15
CA TYR A 28 0.59 12.21 9.37
C TYR A 28 0.09 13.48 10.07
N ASN A 29 -1.12 13.44 10.62
CA ASN A 29 -1.65 14.56 11.39
C ASN A 29 -0.79 14.82 12.64
N LYS A 30 -0.44 13.77 13.40
CA LYS A 30 0.35 13.90 14.64
C LYS A 30 1.77 14.43 14.40
N LEU A 31 2.46 13.94 13.37
CA LEU A 31 3.87 14.25 13.14
C LEU A 31 4.07 15.48 12.25
N LEU A 32 3.23 15.65 11.24
CA LEU A 32 3.41 16.64 10.19
C LEU A 32 2.33 17.72 10.20
N LYS A 33 1.30 17.60 11.05
CA LYS A 33 0.11 18.48 11.07
C LYS A 33 -0.54 18.61 9.70
N SER A 34 -0.46 17.55 8.90
CA SER A 34 -1.01 17.49 7.56
C SER A 34 -2.19 16.52 7.51
N ASP A 35 -3.27 16.96 6.88
CA ASP A 35 -4.40 16.09 6.54
C ASP A 35 -4.22 15.61 5.09
N ILE A 36 -4.07 14.30 4.94
CA ILE A 36 -3.88 13.63 3.65
C ILE A 36 -5.07 12.73 3.30
N ALA A 37 -6.20 12.88 3.99
CA ALA A 37 -7.39 12.04 3.75
C ALA A 37 -7.87 12.09 2.30
N SER A 38 -7.76 13.25 1.64
CA SER A 38 -8.15 13.42 0.23
C SER A 38 -7.35 12.57 -0.74
N GLU A 39 -6.09 12.23 -0.41
CA GLU A 39 -5.21 11.44 -1.27
C GLU A 39 -5.65 9.97 -1.38
N PHE A 40 -6.46 9.49 -0.41
CA PHE A 40 -6.88 8.09 -0.35
C PHE A 40 -8.33 7.87 -0.75
N GLY A 41 -9.12 8.92 -0.98
CA GLY A 41 -10.53 8.78 -1.38
C GLY A 41 -11.33 7.85 -0.45
N ASN A 42 -11.85 6.75 -1.00
CA ASN A 42 -12.61 5.73 -0.26
C ASN A 42 -11.77 4.52 0.18
N THR A 43 -10.45 4.55 -0.05
CA THR A 43 -9.54 3.45 0.30
C THR A 43 -9.43 3.33 1.81
N GLN A 44 -9.69 2.13 2.35
CA GLN A 44 -9.64 1.86 3.79
C GLN A 44 -8.33 1.21 4.23
N GLU A 45 -7.72 0.44 3.34
CA GLU A 45 -6.54 -0.37 3.59
C GLU A 45 -5.61 -0.32 2.37
N LEU A 46 -4.32 -0.20 2.60
CA LEU A 46 -3.28 -0.44 1.61
C LEU A 46 -2.62 -1.78 1.89
N THR A 47 -2.45 -2.57 0.85
CA THR A 47 -1.78 -3.86 0.94
C THR A 47 -0.38 -3.72 0.36
N PHE A 48 0.63 -4.08 1.13
CA PHE A 48 2.04 -3.99 0.74
C PHE A 48 2.57 -5.35 0.32
N TYR A 49 3.13 -5.43 -0.88
CA TYR A 49 3.60 -6.66 -1.50
C TYR A 49 5.08 -6.56 -1.89
N HIS A 50 5.73 -7.73 -1.94
CA HIS A 50 7.02 -7.93 -2.57
C HIS A 50 6.89 -8.94 -3.71
N CYS A 51 7.25 -8.55 -4.93
CA CYS A 51 7.35 -9.45 -6.06
C CYS A 51 8.74 -10.09 -6.07
N LEU A 52 8.80 -11.41 -5.87
CA LEU A 52 10.08 -12.13 -5.80
C LEU A 52 10.82 -12.16 -7.14
N ASP A 53 10.08 -12.19 -8.25
CA ASP A 53 10.69 -12.31 -9.59
C ASP A 53 11.38 -11.03 -10.07
N SER A 54 10.94 -9.86 -9.60
CA SER A 54 11.47 -8.56 -10.02
C SER A 54 12.06 -7.76 -8.87
N ASP A 55 12.13 -8.36 -7.68
CA ASP A 55 12.55 -7.74 -6.43
C ASP A 55 11.89 -6.36 -6.17
N LEU A 56 10.60 -6.23 -6.53
CA LEU A 56 9.86 -4.98 -6.41
C LEU A 56 8.96 -4.99 -5.19
N PHE A 57 9.06 -3.96 -4.36
CA PHE A 57 8.12 -3.67 -3.30
C PHE A 57 7.09 -2.63 -3.75
N PHE A 58 5.80 -2.90 -3.56
CA PHE A 58 4.74 -2.00 -4.02
C PHE A 58 3.47 -2.08 -3.17
N PHE A 59 2.69 -0.99 -3.17
CA PHE A 59 1.39 -0.90 -2.53
C PHE A 59 0.25 -1.08 -3.54
N ILE A 60 -0.83 -1.71 -3.11
CA ILE A 60 -2.12 -1.78 -3.81
C ILE A 60 -3.23 -1.35 -2.87
N GLN A 61 -4.26 -0.71 -3.44
CA GLN A 61 -5.49 -0.28 -2.78
C GLN A 61 -6.66 -1.15 -3.21
#